data_AF-A0A5F2BGJ1-F1
#
_entry.id   AF-A0A5F2BGJ1-F1
#
_cell.length_a   1.000
_cell.length_b   1.000
_cell.length_c   1.000
_cell.angle_alpha   90.00
_cell.angle_beta   90.00
_cell.angle_gamma   90.00
#
_symmetry.space_group_name_H-M   'P 1'
#
loop_
_entity.id
_entity.type
_entity.pdbx_description
1 polymer ?
#
loop_
_entity_poly.entity_id
_entity_poly.type
_entity_poly.pdbx_seq_one_letter_code
_entity_poly.pdbx_strand_id
1 'polypeptide(L)'
;MDLIYLNYFSLASLIGVLFIGFTTFFFFSIQEKASGTIYLSVGLFCLGIFHLGYMVGFPFYGPWSVFHRWIVIPSPFLGFLFLIMFFLHYPEPVSKKVVIPVFSTALFGVLLICVWYFYESLSAKRVFYFSGHYWDFQINLFYKIYSAIILLYTAFFMLIGLWRMIKLKGKERIITGIILIPLTLVTLIPGIFNAMSRDGAVSRELYQTVLDISLVIGLFVILVGYINYTSEKTSILSRITGITLATFFLILQIVSIFIFNKYEESYDLIKRKEVRLSVAGLEISKDAEYVFEYDPDEDSIRTQFSKNSEQPNEFVLREFRFFKVAHNLFELPALSNRELADKAESILKNSPAGFEAYKAGVKEYLSSRKEERLSGKEIE
;
A
#
# COMPACT_ATOMS: atom_id res chain seq x y z
N MET A 1 -16.66 -21.60 -1.78
CA MET A 1 -15.44 -21.80 -0.96
C MET A 1 -14.52 -20.66 -1.32
N ASP A 2 -14.16 -19.81 -0.37
CA ASP A 2 -13.21 -18.72 -0.64
C ASP A 2 -11.87 -19.35 -0.99
N LEU A 3 -11.54 -19.32 -2.28
CA LEU A 3 -10.28 -19.81 -2.81
C LEU A 3 -9.17 -18.87 -2.31
N ILE A 4 -8.12 -19.46 -1.74
CA ILE A 4 -6.90 -18.74 -1.38
C ILE A 4 -6.12 -18.53 -2.67
N TYR A 5 -5.87 -17.26 -3.04
CA TYR A 5 -5.11 -16.91 -4.23
C TYR A 5 -3.78 -16.27 -3.82
N LEU A 6 -2.72 -17.07 -3.77
CA LEU A 6 -1.39 -16.54 -3.53
C LEU A 6 -0.93 -15.73 -4.76
N ASN A 7 -0.95 -14.41 -4.62
CA ASN A 7 -0.43 -13.46 -5.59
C ASN A 7 0.97 -12.97 -5.19
N TYR A 8 1.60 -12.21 -6.08
CA TYR A 8 2.91 -11.60 -5.81
C TYR A 8 2.99 -10.90 -4.45
N PHE A 9 2.02 -10.04 -4.11
CA PHE A 9 2.02 -9.26 -2.88
C PHE A 9 1.96 -10.13 -1.63
N SER A 10 1.18 -11.21 -1.66
CA SER A 10 1.10 -12.17 -0.54
C SER A 10 2.45 -12.85 -0.28
N LEU A 11 3.19 -13.20 -1.34
CA LEU A 11 4.48 -13.87 -1.24
C LEU A 11 5.60 -12.89 -0.84
N ALA A 12 5.60 -11.68 -1.39
CA ALA A 12 6.53 -10.62 -0.99
C ALA A 12 6.37 -10.25 0.49
N SER A 13 5.12 -10.06 0.94
CA SER A 13 4.84 -9.80 2.35
C SER A 13 5.17 -11.00 3.25
N LEU A 14 5.01 -12.25 2.79
CA LEU A 14 5.43 -13.44 3.53
C LEU A 14 6.96 -13.45 3.78
N ILE A 15 7.76 -13.12 2.76
CA ILE A 15 9.21 -12.98 2.91
C ILE A 15 9.53 -11.91 3.96
N GLY A 16 8.86 -10.76 3.89
CA GLY A 16 8.98 -9.70 4.89
C GLY A 16 8.66 -10.16 6.31
N VAL A 17 7.53 -10.87 6.50
CA VAL A 17 7.10 -11.44 7.80
C VAL A 17 8.12 -12.43 8.35
N LEU A 18 8.63 -13.33 7.52
CA LEU A 18 9.61 -14.32 7.96
C LEU A 18 10.94 -13.66 8.34
N PHE A 19 11.39 -12.69 7.56
CA PHE A 19 12.65 -12.00 7.83
C PHE A 19 12.56 -11.12 9.08
N ILE A 20 11.48 -10.36 9.24
CA ILE A 20 11.29 -9.54 10.44
C ILE A 20 11.03 -10.39 11.68
N GLY A 21 10.33 -11.52 11.55
CA GLY A 21 10.15 -12.49 12.62
C GLY A 21 11.48 -13.06 13.09
N PHE A 22 12.35 -13.45 12.15
CA PHE A 22 13.71 -13.88 12.46
C PHE A 22 14.54 -12.79 13.13
N THR A 23 14.53 -11.58 12.58
CA THR A 23 15.30 -10.45 13.10
C THR A 23 14.85 -10.09 14.52
N THR A 24 13.53 -10.06 14.75
CA THR A 24 12.91 -9.85 16.05
C THR A 24 13.34 -10.94 17.04
N PHE A 25 13.25 -12.21 16.66
CA PHE A 25 13.71 -13.33 17.46
C PHE A 25 15.21 -13.22 17.80
N PHE A 26 16.04 -12.86 16.83
CA PHE A 26 17.47 -12.64 17.03
C PHE A 26 17.71 -11.59 18.11
N PHE A 27 17.12 -10.40 18.01
CA PHE A 27 17.29 -9.35 19.03
C PHE A 27 16.73 -9.75 20.39
N PHE A 28 15.61 -10.49 20.45
CA PHE A 28 15.11 -11.06 21.71
C PHE A 28 16.04 -12.12 22.32
N SER A 29 16.79 -12.86 21.52
CA SER A 29 17.69 -13.93 21.99
C SER A 29 18.99 -13.43 22.66
N ILE A 30 19.36 -12.15 22.48
CA ILE A 30 20.58 -11.58 23.07
C ILE A 30 20.46 -11.52 24.60
N GLN A 31 21.34 -12.23 25.33
CA GLN A 31 21.21 -12.41 26.79
C GLN A 31 21.55 -11.17 27.62
N GLU A 32 22.54 -10.38 27.19
CA GLU A 32 22.98 -9.14 27.88
C GLU A 32 22.77 -7.92 26.97
N LYS A 33 21.52 -7.75 26.53
CA LYS A 33 21.15 -6.67 25.60
C LYS A 33 21.04 -5.32 26.33
N ALA A 34 21.44 -4.24 25.67
CA ALA A 34 21.29 -2.87 26.15
C ALA A 34 19.81 -2.54 26.41
N SER A 35 19.55 -1.58 27.30
CA SER A 35 18.18 -1.21 27.70
C SER A 35 17.32 -0.81 26.50
N GLY A 36 17.92 -0.16 25.49
CA GLY A 36 17.21 0.17 24.25
C GLY A 36 16.82 -1.04 23.40
N THR A 37 17.67 -2.08 23.34
CA THR A 37 17.54 -3.20 22.39
C THR A 37 16.22 -3.95 22.55
N ILE A 38 15.64 -4.02 23.75
CA ILE A 38 14.31 -4.61 23.95
C ILE A 38 13.22 -3.83 23.20
N TYR A 39 13.29 -2.50 23.21
CA TYR A 39 12.32 -1.65 22.52
C TYR A 39 12.50 -1.73 21.00
N LEU A 40 13.73 -1.90 20.52
CA LEU A 40 13.95 -2.22 19.10
C LEU A 40 13.25 -3.53 18.73
N SER A 41 13.41 -4.59 19.54
CA SER A 41 12.74 -5.86 19.29
C SER A 41 11.21 -5.73 19.25
N VAL A 42 10.61 -5.01 20.20
CA VAL A 42 9.16 -4.80 20.22
C VAL A 42 8.72 -3.93 19.03
N GLY A 43 9.49 -2.90 18.65
CA GLY A 43 9.20 -2.07 17.49
C GLY A 43 9.21 -2.87 16.19
N LEU A 44 10.23 -3.71 15.99
CA LEU A 44 10.31 -4.65 14.86
C LEU A 44 9.17 -5.68 14.89
N PHE A 45 8.79 -6.17 16.07
CA PHE A 45 7.64 -7.06 16.21
C PHE A 45 6.34 -6.39 15.74
N CYS A 46 6.08 -5.13 16.14
CA CYS A 46 4.93 -4.37 15.66
C CYS A 46 4.95 -4.17 14.14
N LEU A 47 6.11 -3.89 13.56
CA LEU A 47 6.28 -3.86 12.09
C LEU A 47 6.02 -5.25 11.47
N GLY A 48 6.33 -6.33 12.17
CA GLY A 48 6.03 -7.69 11.71
C GLY A 48 4.54 -7.97 11.67
N ILE A 49 3.80 -7.50 12.68
CA ILE A 49 2.33 -7.55 12.71
C ILE A 49 1.74 -6.75 11.53
N PHE A 50 2.33 -5.60 11.19
CA PHE A 50 1.92 -4.81 10.03
C PHE A 50 2.06 -5.58 8.71
N HIS A 51 3.21 -6.21 8.44
CA HIS A 51 3.38 -7.04 7.24
C HIS A 51 2.55 -8.32 7.29
N LEU A 52 2.32 -8.89 8.47
CA LEU A 52 1.44 -10.05 8.62
C LEU A 52 0.00 -9.73 8.24
N GLY A 53 -0.49 -8.54 8.62
CA GLY A 53 -1.80 -8.07 8.20
C GLY A 53 -1.93 -8.01 6.67
N TYR A 54 -0.90 -7.53 5.98
CA TYR A 54 -0.87 -7.54 4.51
C TYR A 54 -0.79 -8.95 3.93
N MET A 55 0.12 -9.79 4.42
CA MET A 55 0.27 -11.18 3.99
C MET A 55 -1.04 -11.98 4.12
N VAL A 56 -1.80 -11.76 5.19
CA VAL A 56 -3.11 -12.38 5.40
C VAL A 56 -4.20 -11.72 4.55
N GLY A 57 -4.11 -10.41 4.28
CA GLY A 57 -5.14 -9.69 3.52
C GLY A 57 -5.14 -9.97 2.01
N PHE A 58 -3.95 -10.09 1.40
CA PHE A 58 -3.82 -10.22 -0.07
C PHE A 58 -4.42 -11.48 -0.69
N PRO A 59 -4.38 -12.67 -0.06
CA PRO A 59 -4.88 -13.88 -0.71
C PRO A 59 -6.40 -13.99 -0.82
N PHE A 60 -7.15 -13.15 -0.09
CA PHE A 60 -8.61 -13.28 0.02
C PHE A 60 -9.33 -12.16 -0.73
N TYR A 61 -10.11 -12.55 -1.73
CA TYR A 61 -10.91 -11.64 -2.55
C TYR A 61 -12.32 -11.40 -2.00
N GLY A 62 -12.66 -12.01 -0.85
CA GLY A 62 -13.92 -11.75 -0.17
C GLY A 62 -13.93 -10.41 0.57
N PRO A 63 -15.07 -9.68 0.63
CA PRO A 63 -15.17 -8.38 1.32
C PRO A 63 -14.84 -8.39 2.81
N TRP A 64 -14.89 -9.56 3.46
CA TRP A 64 -14.53 -9.72 4.86
C TRP A 64 -13.02 -9.54 5.10
N SER A 65 -12.19 -9.77 4.08
CA SER A 65 -10.73 -9.63 4.20
C SER A 65 -10.32 -8.20 4.57
N VAL A 66 -11.18 -7.20 4.37
CA VAL A 66 -10.96 -5.79 4.77
C VAL A 66 -10.52 -5.65 6.23
N PHE A 67 -10.94 -6.56 7.12
CA PHE A 67 -10.61 -6.50 8.54
C PHE A 67 -9.13 -6.72 8.85
N HIS A 68 -8.31 -7.19 7.91
CA HIS A 68 -6.85 -7.13 8.06
C HIS A 68 -6.36 -5.70 8.31
N ARG A 69 -7.10 -4.68 7.82
CA ARG A 69 -6.81 -3.27 8.02
C ARG A 69 -6.90 -2.84 9.49
N TRP A 70 -7.67 -3.53 10.32
CA TRP A 70 -7.73 -3.28 11.77
C TRP A 70 -6.40 -3.58 12.48
N ILE A 71 -5.55 -4.38 11.86
CA ILE A 71 -4.20 -4.68 12.33
C ILE A 71 -3.18 -3.80 11.62
N VAL A 72 -3.29 -3.66 10.29
CA VAL A 72 -2.34 -2.90 9.47
C VAL A 72 -2.29 -1.42 9.85
N ILE A 73 -3.43 -0.78 10.14
CA ILE A 73 -3.45 0.68 10.40
C ILE A 73 -2.80 1.05 11.75
N PRO A 74 -3.10 0.36 12.88
CA PRO A 74 -2.47 0.68 14.17
C PRO A 74 -0.99 0.28 14.29
N SER A 75 -0.58 -0.80 13.63
CA SER A 75 0.72 -1.44 13.87
C SER A 75 1.96 -0.55 13.61
N PRO A 76 2.03 0.24 12.52
CA PRO A 76 3.13 1.17 12.29
C PRO A 76 3.30 2.20 13.41
N PHE A 77 2.20 2.70 13.97
CA PHE A 77 2.24 3.67 15.07
C PHE A 77 2.84 3.07 16.34
N LEU A 78 2.46 1.83 16.67
CA LEU A 78 3.08 1.10 17.77
C LEU A 78 4.57 0.90 17.52
N GLY A 79 4.94 0.52 16.28
CA GLY A 79 6.33 0.44 15.84
C GLY A 79 7.09 1.74 16.12
N PHE A 80 6.56 2.88 15.68
CA PHE A 80 7.18 4.20 15.92
C PHE A 80 7.35 4.54 17.39
N LEU A 81 6.36 4.25 18.25
CA LEU A 81 6.47 4.47 19.69
C LEU A 81 7.65 3.70 20.29
N PHE A 82 7.83 2.45 19.87
CA PHE A 82 8.93 1.62 20.36
C PHE A 82 10.28 2.01 19.75
N LEU A 83 10.33 2.54 18.53
CA LEU A 83 11.54 3.14 17.98
C LEU A 83 11.95 4.43 18.71
N ILE A 84 11.00 5.27 19.08
CA ILE A 84 11.26 6.43 19.95
C ILE A 84 11.85 5.97 21.28
N MET A 85 11.25 4.95 21.89
CA MET A 85 11.75 4.37 23.14
C MET A 85 13.15 3.76 22.99
N PHE A 86 13.43 3.10 21.87
CA PHE A 86 14.76 2.59 21.55
C PHE A 86 15.80 3.70 21.61
N PHE A 87 15.62 4.81 20.88
CA PHE A 87 16.62 5.89 20.88
C PHE A 87 16.76 6.56 22.25
N LEU A 88 15.66 6.69 23.00
CA LEU A 88 15.69 7.24 24.35
C LEU A 88 16.35 6.31 25.38
N HIS A 89 16.44 5.01 25.12
CA HIS A 89 17.02 4.02 26.04
C HIS A 89 18.34 3.41 25.59
N TYR A 90 18.73 3.60 24.32
CA TYR A 90 19.97 3.06 23.77
C TYR A 90 21.10 4.09 23.78
N PRO A 91 22.32 3.73 24.23
CA PRO A 91 22.68 2.49 24.92
C PRO A 91 22.20 2.48 26.38
N GLU A 92 22.16 3.67 26.99
CA GLU A 92 21.71 3.92 28.35
C GLU A 92 20.51 4.88 28.37
N PRO A 93 19.57 4.71 29.32
CA PRO A 93 18.38 5.55 29.44
C PRO A 93 18.66 7.05 29.60
N VAL A 94 17.96 7.85 28.80
CA VAL A 94 17.81 9.29 29.03
C VAL A 94 16.99 9.51 30.31
N SER A 95 17.14 10.69 30.93
CA SER A 95 16.40 11.03 32.14
C SER A 95 14.89 10.85 31.99
N LYS A 96 14.24 10.32 33.05
CA LYS A 96 12.79 10.09 33.09
C LYS A 96 11.97 11.35 32.80
N LYS A 97 12.52 12.53 33.12
CA LYS A 97 11.90 13.85 32.85
C LYS A 97 11.74 14.14 31.36
N VAL A 98 12.53 13.51 30.50
CA VAL A 98 12.40 13.61 29.03
C VAL A 98 11.58 12.44 28.49
N VAL A 99 11.89 11.22 28.95
CA VAL A 99 11.26 9.99 28.43
C VAL A 99 9.75 10.00 28.63
N ILE A 100 9.28 10.29 29.85
CA ILE A 100 7.85 10.18 30.19
C ILE A 100 7.02 11.16 29.36
N PRO A 101 7.29 12.48 29.32
CA PRO A 101 6.48 13.40 28.53
C PRO A 101 6.50 13.10 27.04
N VAL A 102 7.66 12.75 26.48
CA VAL A 102 7.80 12.41 25.06
C VAL A 102 6.95 11.19 24.70
N PHE A 103 7.09 10.11 25.47
CA PHE A 103 6.35 8.88 25.22
C PHE A 103 4.85 9.05 25.47
N SER A 104 4.44 9.69 26.56
CA SER A 104 3.03 9.90 26.88
C SER A 104 2.33 10.76 25.81
N THR A 105 2.99 11.81 25.31
CA THR A 105 2.44 12.66 24.24
C THR A 105 2.30 11.87 22.95
N ALA A 106 3.34 11.12 22.56
CA ALA A 106 3.30 10.29 21.37
C ALA A 106 2.25 9.19 21.48
N LEU A 107 2.14 8.51 22.63
CA LEU A 107 1.14 7.47 22.87
C LEU A 107 -0.28 8.02 22.80
N PHE A 108 -0.53 9.20 23.39
CA PHE A 108 -1.83 9.85 23.31
C PHE A 108 -2.24 10.13 21.86
N GLY A 109 -1.33 10.65 21.03
CA GLY A 109 -1.57 10.84 19.60
C GLY A 109 -1.92 9.54 18.87
N VAL A 110 -1.22 8.43 19.19
CA VAL A 110 -1.51 7.10 18.63
C VAL A 110 -2.89 6.60 19.05
N LEU A 111 -3.26 6.77 20.33
CA LEU A 111 -4.59 6.37 20.80
C LEU A 111 -5.70 7.15 20.10
N LEU A 112 -5.54 8.47 19.93
CA LEU A 112 -6.52 9.30 19.24
C LEU A 112 -6.72 8.86 17.78
N ILE A 113 -5.63 8.67 17.02
CA ILE A 113 -5.75 8.28 15.61
C ILE A 113 -6.33 6.87 15.44
N CYS A 114 -5.97 5.93 16.33
CA CYS A 114 -6.53 4.57 16.32
C CYS A 114 -8.02 4.57 16.66
N VAL A 115 -8.44 5.30 17.70
CA VAL A 115 -9.86 5.41 18.07
C VAL A 115 -10.67 6.02 16.92
N TRP A 116 -10.17 7.09 16.30
CA TRP A 116 -10.81 7.70 15.14
C TRP A 116 -10.93 6.72 13.97
N TYR A 117 -9.86 6.00 13.66
CA TYR A 117 -9.87 4.97 12.61
C TYR A 117 -10.95 3.91 12.85
N PHE A 118 -10.99 3.33 14.05
CA PHE A 118 -11.97 2.29 14.37
C PHE A 118 -13.39 2.82 14.25
N TYR A 119 -13.65 4.02 14.76
CA TYR A 119 -14.96 4.68 14.66
C TYR A 119 -15.42 4.83 13.20
N GLU A 120 -14.58 5.37 12.32
CA GLU A 120 -14.91 5.54 10.89
C GLU A 120 -15.03 4.19 10.16
N SER A 121 -14.18 3.22 10.48
CA SER A 121 -14.13 1.94 9.78
C SER A 121 -15.38 1.07 9.99
N LEU A 122 -16.10 1.24 11.10
CA LEU A 122 -17.27 0.43 11.44
C LEU A 122 -18.46 0.68 10.50
N SER A 123 -18.62 1.90 9.99
CA SER A 123 -19.71 2.29 9.10
C SER A 123 -19.27 2.47 7.64
N ALA A 124 -17.98 2.34 7.36
CA ALA A 124 -17.41 2.59 6.05
C ALA A 124 -17.80 1.53 5.00
N LYS A 125 -17.97 1.99 3.76
CA LYS A 125 -18.09 1.11 2.59
C LYS A 125 -16.77 0.36 2.38
N ARG A 126 -16.87 -0.88 1.91
CA ARG A 126 -15.73 -1.74 1.60
C ARG A 126 -15.48 -1.68 0.11
N VAL A 127 -14.25 -1.39 -0.30
CA VAL A 127 -13.86 -1.22 -1.70
C VAL A 127 -12.69 -2.13 -2.00
N PHE A 128 -12.79 -2.88 -3.09
CA PHE A 128 -11.68 -3.69 -3.59
C PHE A 128 -10.79 -2.85 -4.50
N TYR A 129 -9.49 -2.84 -4.22
CA TYR A 129 -8.50 -2.19 -5.06
C TYR A 129 -7.82 -3.23 -5.94
N PHE A 130 -8.20 -3.29 -7.21
CA PHE A 130 -7.63 -4.25 -8.17
C PHE A 130 -6.11 -4.14 -8.28
N SER A 131 -5.57 -2.92 -8.41
CA SER A 131 -4.11 -2.70 -8.49
C SER A 131 -3.34 -3.06 -7.22
N GLY A 132 -4.01 -3.27 -6.09
CA GLY A 132 -3.39 -3.70 -4.84
C GLY A 132 -3.74 -5.12 -4.43
N HIS A 133 -4.72 -5.75 -5.09
CA HIS A 133 -5.28 -7.06 -4.73
C HIS A 133 -5.72 -7.16 -3.25
N TYR A 134 -6.35 -6.10 -2.72
CA TYR A 134 -6.87 -6.12 -1.35
C TYR A 134 -8.14 -5.28 -1.20
N TRP A 135 -8.89 -5.58 -0.13
CA TRP A 135 -10.02 -4.78 0.32
C TRP A 135 -9.61 -3.67 1.30
N ASP A 136 -10.20 -2.49 1.15
CA ASP A 136 -10.00 -1.34 2.05
C ASP A 136 -11.34 -0.71 2.47
N PHE A 137 -11.31 0.07 3.55
CA PHE A 137 -12.43 0.93 3.95
C PHE A 137 -12.40 2.24 3.15
N GLN A 138 -13.55 2.72 2.68
CA GLN A 138 -13.64 3.98 1.93
C GLN A 138 -13.72 5.20 2.88
N ILE A 139 -12.59 5.56 3.49
CA ILE A 139 -12.47 6.65 4.48
C ILE A 139 -11.39 7.67 4.07
N ASN A 140 -11.63 8.35 2.94
CA ASN A 140 -10.61 9.16 2.24
C ASN A 140 -9.95 10.23 3.11
N LEU A 141 -10.73 10.99 3.89
CA LEU A 141 -10.21 12.05 4.76
C LEU A 141 -9.27 11.48 5.83
N PHE A 142 -9.69 10.38 6.47
CA PHE A 142 -8.86 9.68 7.44
C PHE A 142 -7.53 9.28 6.83
N TYR A 143 -7.53 8.68 5.63
CA TYR A 143 -6.28 8.24 5.01
C TYR A 143 -5.33 9.38 4.62
N LYS A 144 -5.86 10.51 4.16
CA LYS A 144 -5.03 11.69 3.88
C LYS A 144 -4.31 12.18 5.13
N ILE A 145 -5.04 12.25 6.26
CA ILE A 145 -4.48 12.67 7.54
C ILE A 145 -3.55 11.61 8.12
N TYR A 146 -3.91 10.33 8.02
CA TYR A 146 -3.08 9.19 8.41
C TYR A 146 -1.70 9.25 7.76
N SER A 147 -1.63 9.46 6.43
CA SER A 147 -0.34 9.54 5.72
C SER A 147 0.52 10.71 6.23
N ALA A 148 -0.09 11.87 6.52
CA ALA A 148 0.62 13.00 7.12
C ALA A 148 1.15 12.69 8.53
N ILE A 149 0.35 11.99 9.35
CA ILE A 149 0.74 11.59 10.71
C ILE A 149 1.87 10.54 10.66
N ILE A 150 1.84 9.58 9.73
CA ILE A 150 2.94 8.63 9.54
C ILE A 150 4.27 9.35 9.26
N LEU A 151 4.24 10.36 8.37
CA LEU A 151 5.41 11.19 8.09
C LEU A 151 5.86 12.00 9.30
N LEU A 152 4.91 12.53 10.09
CA LEU A 152 5.20 13.24 11.34
C LEU A 152 5.88 12.34 12.38
N TYR A 153 5.37 11.14 12.63
CA TYR A 153 5.99 10.19 13.56
C TYR A 153 7.36 9.71 13.05
N THR A 154 7.50 9.56 11.73
CA THR A 154 8.79 9.27 11.10
C THR A 154 9.79 10.38 11.37
N ALA A 155 9.42 11.64 11.14
CA ALA A 155 10.25 12.78 11.48
C ALA A 155 10.58 12.82 12.99
N PHE A 156 9.60 12.50 13.84
CA PHE A 156 9.78 12.55 15.28
C PHE A 156 10.82 11.55 15.79
N PHE A 157 10.74 10.26 15.43
CA PHE A 157 11.77 9.30 15.85
C PHE A 157 13.12 9.60 15.18
N MET A 158 13.11 10.12 13.94
CA MET A 158 14.33 10.49 13.23
C MET A 158 15.08 11.61 13.94
N LEU A 159 14.37 12.65 14.38
CA LEU A 159 14.95 13.79 15.11
C LEU A 159 15.54 13.33 16.45
N ILE A 160 14.82 12.48 17.20
CA ILE A 160 15.32 11.91 18.46
C ILE A 160 16.55 11.04 18.22
N GLY A 161 16.52 10.19 17.20
CA GLY A 161 17.63 9.33 16.83
C GLY A 161 18.86 10.13 16.39
N LEU A 162 18.68 11.19 15.59
CA LEU A 162 19.75 12.07 15.15
C LEU A 162 20.37 12.82 16.34
N TRP A 163 19.53 13.35 17.23
CA TRP A 163 19.97 13.97 18.48
C TRP A 163 20.81 13.00 19.32
N ARG A 164 20.37 11.74 19.47
CA ARG A 164 21.13 10.70 20.18
C ARG A 164 22.44 10.37 19.47
N MET A 165 22.41 10.20 18.15
CA MET A 165 23.60 9.91 17.36
C MET A 165 24.67 11.03 17.49
N ILE A 166 24.26 12.30 17.56
CA ILE A 166 25.17 13.44 17.78
C ILE A 166 25.75 13.44 19.19
N LYS A 167 24.96 13.06 20.21
CA LYS A 167 25.39 13.02 21.61
C LYS A 167 26.32 11.85 21.92
N LEU A 168 26.08 10.70 21.29
CA LEU A 168 26.89 9.50 21.48
C LEU A 168 28.24 9.62 20.76
N LYS A 169 29.22 8.85 21.25
CA LYS A 169 30.57 8.76 20.66
C LYS A 169 30.91 7.29 20.41
N GLY A 170 32.02 7.02 19.74
CA GLY A 170 32.54 5.66 19.59
C GLY A 170 31.60 4.70 18.86
N LYS A 171 31.52 3.46 19.35
CA LYS A 171 30.76 2.37 18.72
C LYS A 171 29.26 2.56 18.85
N GLU A 172 28.81 3.15 19.94
CA GLU A 172 27.40 3.41 20.25
C GLU A 172 26.79 4.38 19.24
N ARG A 173 27.56 5.40 18.82
CA ARG A 173 27.18 6.29 17.72
C ARG A 173 27.01 5.53 16.40
N ILE A 174 27.92 4.62 16.09
CA ILE A 174 27.89 3.82 14.85
C ILE A 174 26.66 2.91 14.84
N ILE A 175 26.38 2.21 15.94
CA ILE A 175 25.22 1.32 16.06
C ILE A 175 23.91 2.12 15.97
N THR A 176 23.86 3.28 16.62
CA THR A 176 22.71 4.20 16.50
C THR A 176 22.47 4.60 15.04
N GLY A 177 23.53 4.88 14.28
CA GLY A 177 23.45 5.19 12.85
C GLY A 177 22.99 4.00 11.98
N ILE A 178 23.52 2.79 12.24
CA ILE A 178 23.15 1.53 11.58
C ILE A 178 21.66 1.22 11.78
N ILE A 179 21.06 1.65 12.89
CA ILE A 179 19.63 1.45 13.15
C ILE A 179 18.81 2.62 12.59
N LEU A 180 19.22 3.85 12.85
CA LEU A 180 18.50 5.07 12.46
C LEU A 180 18.36 5.21 10.95
N ILE A 181 19.46 5.08 10.20
CA ILE A 181 19.45 5.36 8.76
C ILE A 181 18.53 4.37 8.03
N PRO A 182 18.70 3.04 8.18
CA PRO A 182 17.84 2.10 7.46
C PRO A 182 16.39 2.17 7.93
N LEU A 183 16.11 2.31 9.23
CA LEU A 183 14.72 2.44 9.69
C LEU A 183 14.06 3.71 9.15
N THR A 184 14.79 4.82 9.06
CA THR A 184 14.27 6.04 8.44
C THR A 184 13.93 5.79 6.97
N LEU A 185 14.80 5.10 6.21
CA LEU A 185 14.52 4.77 4.81
C LEU A 185 13.33 3.82 4.66
N VAL A 186 13.25 2.79 5.50
CA VAL A 186 12.16 1.80 5.55
C VAL A 186 10.80 2.45 5.83
N THR A 187 10.75 3.56 6.57
CA THR A 187 9.49 4.19 6.96
C THR A 187 9.17 5.41 6.11
N LEU A 188 10.17 6.21 5.76
CA LEU A 188 9.99 7.45 4.99
C LEU A 188 9.65 7.17 3.54
N ILE A 189 10.41 6.31 2.85
CA ILE A 189 10.18 6.04 1.43
C ILE A 189 8.79 5.42 1.23
N PRO A 190 8.42 4.32 1.91
CA PRO A 190 7.07 3.77 1.77
C PRO A 190 5.98 4.71 2.30
N GLY A 191 6.27 5.54 3.31
CA GLY A 191 5.33 6.55 3.82
C GLY A 191 4.95 7.59 2.76
N ILE A 192 5.92 8.07 1.97
CA ILE A 192 5.69 8.98 0.85
C ILE A 192 4.88 8.28 -0.25
N PHE A 193 5.27 7.08 -0.65
CA PHE A 193 4.54 6.30 -1.66
C PHE A 193 3.12 5.95 -1.20
N ASN A 194 2.92 5.72 0.10
CA ASN A 194 1.60 5.52 0.67
C ASN A 194 0.72 6.75 0.45
N ALA A 195 1.23 7.94 0.80
CA ALA A 195 0.54 9.21 0.59
C ALA A 195 0.20 9.44 -0.89
N MET A 196 1.20 9.31 -1.77
CA MET A 196 1.02 9.47 -3.22
C MET A 196 0.00 8.47 -3.78
N SER A 197 -0.01 7.23 -3.27
CA SER A 197 -0.97 6.22 -3.72
C SER A 197 -2.40 6.52 -3.26
N ARG A 198 -2.58 7.30 -2.18
CA ARG A 198 -3.91 7.73 -1.71
C ARG A 198 -4.53 8.78 -2.61
N ASP A 199 -3.71 9.67 -3.17
CA ASP A 199 -4.15 10.69 -4.11
C ASP A 199 -4.10 10.23 -5.59
N GLY A 200 -3.77 8.95 -5.84
CA GLY A 200 -3.73 8.36 -7.18
C GLY A 200 -2.48 8.68 -8.01
N ALA A 201 -1.51 9.42 -7.44
CA ALA A 201 -0.27 9.79 -8.12
C ALA A 201 0.67 8.59 -8.38
N VAL A 202 0.55 7.51 -7.61
CA VAL A 202 1.22 6.22 -7.86
C VAL A 202 0.26 5.05 -7.64
N SER A 203 0.52 3.92 -8.29
CA SER A 203 -0.29 2.71 -8.10
C SER A 203 -0.12 2.13 -6.68
N ARG A 204 -1.14 1.39 -6.21
CA ARG A 204 -1.08 0.65 -4.94
C ARG A 204 -0.02 -0.45 -4.98
N GLU A 205 0.08 -1.15 -6.10
CA GLU A 205 1.14 -2.11 -6.41
C GLU A 205 2.54 -1.53 -6.18
N LEU A 206 2.81 -0.34 -6.73
CA LEU A 206 4.12 0.28 -6.61
C LEU A 206 4.44 0.61 -5.15
N TYR A 207 3.46 1.15 -4.41
CA TYR A 207 3.61 1.36 -2.97
C TYR A 207 3.96 0.06 -2.22
N GLN A 208 3.26 -1.04 -2.46
CA GLN A 208 3.52 -2.31 -1.77
C GLN A 208 4.88 -2.91 -2.12
N THR A 209 5.25 -2.84 -3.41
CA THR A 209 6.56 -3.28 -3.88
C THR A 209 7.68 -2.50 -3.20
N VAL A 210 7.56 -1.16 -3.15
CA VAL A 210 8.53 -0.29 -2.47
C VAL A 210 8.58 -0.58 -0.97
N LEU A 211 7.43 -0.85 -0.34
CA LEU A 211 7.36 -1.19 1.07
C LEU A 211 8.15 -2.47 1.39
N ASP A 212 7.87 -3.57 0.69
CA ASP A 212 8.47 -4.87 0.97
C ASP A 212 9.98 -4.88 0.65
N ILE A 213 10.40 -4.24 -0.45
CA ILE A 213 11.82 -4.13 -0.81
C ILE A 213 12.58 -3.28 0.22
N SER A 214 12.01 -2.12 0.58
CA SER A 214 12.65 -1.23 1.56
C SER A 214 12.82 -1.95 2.89
N LEU A 215 11.81 -2.70 3.34
CA LEU A 215 11.87 -3.49 4.56
C LEU A 215 13.03 -4.49 4.50
N VAL A 216 13.09 -5.35 3.48
CA VAL A 216 14.10 -6.41 3.40
C VAL A 216 15.51 -5.83 3.34
N ILE A 217 15.74 -4.79 2.53
CA ILE A 217 17.05 -4.11 2.45
C ILE A 217 17.40 -3.49 3.81
N GLY A 218 16.45 -2.80 4.44
CA GLY A 218 16.66 -2.14 5.72
C GLY A 218 16.98 -3.12 6.83
N LEU A 219 16.23 -4.21 6.95
CA LEU A 219 16.47 -5.27 7.93
C LEU A 219 17.80 -5.98 7.70
N PHE A 220 18.20 -6.19 6.44
CA PHE A 220 19.52 -6.73 6.11
C PHE A 220 20.64 -5.83 6.66
N VAL A 221 20.58 -4.53 6.37
CA VAL A 221 21.59 -3.57 6.86
C VAL A 221 21.59 -3.50 8.38
N ILE A 222 20.42 -3.46 9.01
CA ILE A 222 20.30 -3.44 10.47
C ILE A 222 20.90 -4.71 11.08
N LEU A 223 20.50 -5.89 10.63
CA LEU A 223 20.90 -7.15 11.26
C LEU A 223 22.40 -7.42 11.06
N VAL A 224 22.89 -7.30 9.82
CA VAL A 224 24.31 -7.53 9.50
C VAL A 224 25.18 -6.45 10.14
N GLY A 225 24.78 -5.18 10.06
CA GLY A 225 25.49 -4.08 10.70
C GLY A 225 25.54 -4.24 12.22
N TYR A 226 24.42 -4.61 12.84
CA TYR A 226 24.37 -4.81 14.28
C TYR A 226 25.27 -5.96 14.72
N ILE A 227 25.18 -7.13 14.08
CA ILE A 227 26.01 -8.29 14.36
C ILE A 227 27.51 -7.95 14.32
N ASN A 228 27.92 -7.13 13.35
CA ASN A 228 29.32 -6.80 13.14
C ASN A 228 29.88 -5.75 14.09
N TYR A 229 29.04 -4.81 14.56
CA TYR A 229 29.49 -3.67 15.36
C TYR A 229 29.11 -3.73 16.84
N THR A 230 28.11 -4.54 17.21
CA THR A 230 27.63 -4.62 18.59
C THR A 230 28.68 -5.19 19.54
N SER A 231 28.77 -4.59 20.73
CA SER A 231 29.52 -5.14 21.87
C SER A 231 28.73 -6.18 22.65
N GLU A 232 27.45 -6.38 22.35
CA GLU A 232 26.60 -7.34 23.04
C GLU A 232 27.01 -8.79 22.76
N LYS A 233 26.94 -9.63 23.80
CA LYS A 233 27.33 -11.04 23.73
C LYS A 233 26.37 -11.81 22.83
N THR A 234 26.87 -12.20 21.67
CA THR A 234 26.22 -13.07 20.68
C THR A 234 27.17 -14.21 20.34
N SER A 235 26.66 -15.43 20.23
CA SER A 235 27.50 -16.58 19.87
C SER A 235 27.95 -16.50 18.42
N ILE A 236 29.15 -17.03 18.10
CA ILE A 236 29.66 -17.07 16.73
C ILE A 236 28.65 -17.77 15.79
N LEU A 237 28.06 -18.88 16.25
CA LEU A 237 27.03 -19.60 15.48
C LEU A 237 25.81 -18.71 15.20
N SER A 238 25.32 -17.97 16.19
CA SER A 238 24.20 -17.03 16.01
C SER A 238 24.53 -15.93 14.99
N ARG A 239 25.77 -15.41 15.00
CA ARG A 239 26.23 -14.41 14.01
C ARG A 239 26.27 -14.98 12.59
N ILE A 240 26.84 -16.17 12.41
CA ILE A 240 26.92 -16.84 11.09
C ILE A 240 25.51 -17.12 10.57
N THR A 241 24.65 -17.73 11.39
CA THR A 241 23.26 -18.00 11.01
C THR A 241 22.50 -16.71 10.71
N GLY A 242 22.71 -15.65 11.50
CA GLY A 242 22.14 -14.32 11.29
C GLY A 242 22.46 -13.75 9.90
N ILE A 243 23.75 -13.71 9.55
CA ILE A 243 24.22 -13.15 8.28
C ILE A 243 23.76 -14.02 7.10
N THR A 244 23.88 -15.34 7.21
CA THR A 244 23.48 -16.26 6.13
C THR A 244 21.98 -16.17 5.86
N LEU A 245 21.14 -16.15 6.90
CA LEU A 245 19.69 -16.08 6.71
C LEU A 245 19.25 -14.69 6.21
N ALA A 246 19.88 -13.61 6.68
CA ALA A 246 19.64 -12.27 6.14
C ALA A 246 19.97 -12.20 4.65
N THR A 247 21.09 -12.78 4.24
CA THR A 247 21.51 -12.84 2.84
C THR A 247 20.54 -13.68 2.01
N PHE A 248 20.09 -14.82 2.54
CA PHE A 248 19.08 -15.65 1.90
C PHE A 248 17.78 -14.89 1.65
N PHE A 249 17.23 -14.19 2.65
CA PHE A 249 16.00 -13.41 2.48
C PHE A 249 16.17 -12.25 1.51
N LEU A 250 17.32 -11.57 1.51
CA LEU A 250 17.61 -10.53 0.53
C LEU A 250 17.61 -11.07 -0.90
N ILE A 251 18.31 -12.19 -1.14
CA ILE A 251 18.33 -12.84 -2.47
C ILE A 251 16.93 -13.31 -2.85
N LEU A 252 16.20 -13.93 -1.92
CA LEU A 252 14.85 -14.41 -2.15
C LEU A 252 13.92 -13.26 -2.57
N GLN A 253 13.97 -12.12 -1.88
CA GLN A 253 13.18 -10.94 -2.24
C GLN A 253 13.53 -10.42 -3.64
N ILE A 254 14.82 -10.32 -3.98
CA ILE A 254 15.26 -9.87 -5.32
C ILE A 254 14.71 -10.80 -6.40
N VAL A 255 14.88 -12.12 -6.21
CA VAL A 255 14.40 -13.14 -7.15
C VAL A 255 12.87 -13.09 -7.28
N SER A 256 12.16 -12.94 -6.16
CA SER A 256 10.70 -12.85 -6.12
C SER A 256 10.15 -11.71 -6.96
N ILE A 257 10.78 -10.53 -6.96
CA ILE A 257 10.34 -9.40 -7.80
C ILE A 257 10.37 -9.78 -9.29
N PHE A 258 11.46 -10.39 -9.76
CA PHE A 258 11.59 -10.73 -11.18
C PHE A 258 10.72 -11.89 -11.60
N ILE A 259 10.60 -12.91 -10.75
CA ILE A 259 9.86 -14.13 -11.09
C ILE A 259 8.35 -13.88 -11.00
N PHE A 260 7.87 -13.29 -9.91
CA PHE A 260 6.44 -13.15 -9.69
C PHE A 260 5.83 -12.09 -10.60
N ASN A 261 6.52 -10.98 -10.90
CA ASN A 261 6.03 -10.02 -11.89
C ASN A 261 5.82 -10.69 -13.27
N LYS A 262 6.74 -11.56 -13.68
CA LYS A 262 6.58 -12.32 -14.93
C LYS A 262 5.40 -13.30 -14.88
N TYR A 263 5.15 -13.92 -13.73
CA TYR A 263 4.00 -14.81 -13.57
C TYR A 263 2.68 -14.04 -13.62
N GLU A 264 2.59 -12.89 -12.95
CA GLU A 264 1.41 -12.01 -13.01
C GLU A 264 1.18 -11.52 -14.46
N GLU A 265 2.21 -11.00 -15.15
CA GLU A 265 2.11 -10.59 -16.56
C GLU A 265 1.67 -11.73 -17.48
N SER A 266 2.19 -12.93 -17.27
CA SER A 266 1.83 -14.11 -18.06
C SER A 266 0.39 -14.54 -17.79
N TYR A 267 -0.03 -14.53 -16.53
CA TYR A 267 -1.40 -14.83 -16.13
C TYR A 267 -2.37 -13.84 -16.77
N ASP A 268 -2.08 -12.54 -16.65
CA ASP A 268 -2.84 -11.46 -17.26
C ASP A 268 -2.96 -11.60 -18.78
N LEU A 269 -1.86 -11.94 -19.46
CA LEU A 269 -1.85 -12.14 -20.90
C LEU A 269 -2.76 -13.30 -21.31
N ILE A 270 -2.68 -14.42 -20.59
CA ILE A 270 -3.52 -15.60 -20.81
C ILE A 270 -4.99 -15.24 -20.58
N LYS A 271 -5.31 -14.59 -19.47
CA LYS A 271 -6.70 -14.20 -19.14
C LYS A 271 -7.27 -13.16 -20.10
N ARG A 272 -6.49 -12.18 -20.53
CA ARG A 272 -6.92 -11.24 -21.57
C ARG A 272 -7.19 -11.94 -22.91
N LYS A 273 -6.38 -12.93 -23.27
CA LYS A 273 -6.60 -13.73 -24.48
C LYS A 273 -7.88 -14.56 -24.36
N GLU A 274 -8.08 -15.24 -23.24
CA GLU A 274 -9.31 -15.99 -22.93
C GLU A 274 -10.56 -15.09 -23.01
N VAL A 275 -10.52 -13.89 -22.42
CA VAL A 275 -11.61 -12.91 -22.48
C VAL A 275 -11.89 -12.48 -23.92
N ARG A 276 -10.85 -12.17 -24.72
CA ARG A 276 -11.03 -11.79 -26.14
C ARG A 276 -11.66 -12.91 -26.96
N LEU A 277 -11.25 -14.16 -26.74
CA LEU A 277 -11.83 -15.32 -27.41
C LEU A 277 -13.29 -15.55 -26.99
N SER A 278 -13.60 -15.30 -25.72
CA SER A 278 -14.96 -15.43 -25.17
C SER A 278 -15.90 -14.38 -25.77
N VAL A 279 -15.46 -13.12 -25.84
CA VAL A 279 -16.22 -12.01 -26.43
C VAL A 279 -16.40 -12.17 -27.94
N ALA A 280 -15.41 -12.74 -28.64
CA ALA A 280 -15.52 -13.05 -30.06
C ALA A 280 -16.42 -14.28 -30.36
N GLY A 281 -16.93 -14.97 -29.34
CA GLY A 281 -17.73 -16.18 -29.51
C GLY A 281 -16.95 -17.39 -30.05
N LEU A 282 -15.62 -17.36 -30.00
CA LEU A 282 -14.75 -18.42 -30.53
C LEU A 282 -14.51 -19.53 -29.51
N GLU A 283 -14.15 -19.15 -28.28
CA GLU A 283 -13.91 -20.07 -27.17
C GLU A 283 -14.23 -19.37 -25.86
N ILE A 284 -15.21 -19.89 -25.12
CA ILE A 284 -15.64 -19.33 -23.84
C ILE A 284 -14.75 -19.90 -22.73
N SER A 285 -14.11 -19.02 -21.95
CA SER A 285 -13.32 -19.44 -20.80
C SER A 285 -14.17 -20.18 -19.77
N LYS A 286 -13.63 -21.26 -19.21
CA LYS A 286 -14.28 -22.04 -18.14
C LYS A 286 -14.49 -21.21 -16.86
N ASP A 287 -13.68 -20.17 -16.70
CA ASP A 287 -13.70 -19.26 -15.56
C ASP A 287 -14.64 -18.06 -15.80
N ALA A 288 -15.21 -17.91 -17.00
CA ALA A 288 -16.21 -16.88 -17.25
C ALA A 288 -17.52 -17.21 -16.52
N GLU A 289 -18.07 -16.25 -15.78
CA GLU A 289 -19.40 -16.38 -15.18
C GLU A 289 -20.50 -15.94 -16.17
N TYR A 290 -20.24 -14.92 -16.98
CA TYR A 290 -21.14 -14.49 -18.05
C TYR A 290 -20.39 -13.73 -19.16
N VAL A 291 -20.98 -13.70 -20.35
CA VAL A 291 -20.57 -12.89 -21.51
C VAL A 291 -21.82 -12.25 -22.07
N PHE A 292 -21.79 -10.94 -22.28
CA PHE A 292 -22.92 -10.19 -22.83
C PHE A 292 -22.42 -9.12 -23.80
N GLU A 293 -23.33 -8.73 -24.68
CA GLU A 293 -23.20 -7.60 -25.58
C GLU A 293 -24.15 -6.50 -25.07
N TYR A 294 -23.67 -5.26 -25.07
CA TYR A 294 -24.46 -4.09 -24.67
C TYR A 294 -24.72 -3.23 -25.89
N ASP A 295 -26.00 -3.00 -26.20
CA ASP A 295 -26.42 -2.06 -27.22
C ASP A 295 -26.55 -0.67 -26.58
N PRO A 296 -25.67 0.28 -26.96
CA PRO A 296 -25.71 1.61 -26.37
C PRO A 296 -26.95 2.40 -26.76
N ASP A 297 -27.54 2.16 -27.93
CA ASP A 297 -28.63 2.98 -28.47
C ASP A 297 -29.99 2.56 -27.95
N GLU A 298 -30.18 1.25 -27.74
CA GLU A 298 -31.38 0.72 -27.09
C GLU A 298 -31.27 0.63 -25.56
N ASP A 299 -30.07 0.89 -25.00
CA ASP A 299 -29.74 0.66 -23.58
C ASP A 299 -30.11 -0.77 -23.15
N SER A 300 -29.83 -1.74 -24.01
CA SER A 300 -30.26 -3.13 -23.86
C SER A 300 -29.05 -4.08 -23.81
N ILE A 301 -29.24 -5.25 -23.20
CA ILE A 301 -28.22 -6.30 -23.16
C ILE A 301 -28.67 -7.53 -23.92
N ARG A 302 -27.73 -8.15 -24.62
CA ARG A 302 -27.87 -9.47 -25.21
C ARG A 302 -26.87 -10.42 -24.56
N THR A 303 -27.36 -11.36 -23.77
CA THR A 303 -26.51 -12.40 -23.16
C THR A 303 -26.03 -13.37 -24.24
N GLN A 304 -24.72 -13.57 -24.33
CA GLN A 304 -24.10 -14.60 -25.18
C GLN A 304 -23.83 -15.88 -24.39
N PHE A 305 -23.44 -15.74 -23.12
CA PHE A 305 -23.18 -16.87 -22.21
C PHE A 305 -23.49 -16.48 -20.76
N SER A 306 -23.98 -17.43 -19.97
CA SER A 306 -24.12 -17.29 -18.53
C SER A 306 -24.05 -18.66 -17.86
N LYS A 307 -23.16 -18.80 -16.88
CA LYS A 307 -22.88 -20.07 -16.21
C LYS A 307 -23.97 -20.45 -15.20
N ASN A 308 -24.56 -19.46 -14.53
CA ASN A 308 -25.54 -19.64 -13.45
C ASN A 308 -26.78 -18.72 -13.59
N SER A 309 -27.13 -18.34 -14.82
CA SER A 309 -28.13 -17.29 -15.09
C SER A 309 -27.77 -15.92 -14.47
N GLU A 310 -26.50 -15.75 -14.06
CA GLU A 310 -25.97 -14.45 -13.66
C GLU A 310 -26.02 -13.49 -14.85
N GLN A 311 -26.38 -12.25 -14.56
CA GLN A 311 -26.50 -11.16 -15.51
C GLN A 311 -25.72 -9.96 -14.97
N PRO A 312 -25.20 -9.09 -15.86
CA PRO A 312 -24.58 -7.85 -15.42
C PRO A 312 -25.60 -7.06 -14.59
N ASN A 313 -25.17 -6.64 -13.40
CA ASN A 313 -25.99 -5.83 -12.52
C ASN A 313 -26.00 -4.36 -12.98
N GLU A 314 -26.87 -3.55 -12.37
CA GLU A 314 -26.98 -2.13 -12.68
C GLU A 314 -25.67 -1.34 -12.50
N PHE A 315 -24.79 -1.78 -11.59
CA PHE A 315 -23.48 -1.18 -11.42
C PHE A 315 -22.63 -1.37 -12.69
N VAL A 316 -22.59 -2.58 -13.25
CA VAL A 316 -21.90 -2.87 -14.49
C VAL A 316 -22.51 -2.09 -15.65
N LEU A 317 -23.84 -2.12 -15.82
CA LEU A 317 -24.52 -1.41 -16.91
C LEU A 317 -24.26 0.11 -16.87
N ARG A 318 -24.20 0.68 -15.66
CA ARG A 318 -23.85 2.09 -15.49
C ARG A 318 -22.44 2.41 -16.01
N GLU A 319 -21.46 1.54 -15.83
CA GLU A 319 -20.11 1.75 -16.38
C GLU A 319 -20.12 1.77 -17.92
N PHE A 320 -20.95 0.94 -18.57
CA PHE A 320 -21.11 0.99 -20.03
C PHE A 320 -21.79 2.27 -20.50
N ARG A 321 -22.78 2.79 -19.75
CA ARG A 321 -23.37 4.11 -20.02
C ARG A 321 -22.36 5.25 -19.83
N PHE A 322 -21.50 5.15 -18.82
CA PHE A 322 -20.40 6.11 -18.60
C PHE A 322 -19.43 6.08 -19.77
N PHE A 323 -19.06 4.88 -20.21
CA PHE A 323 -18.20 4.67 -21.38
C PHE A 323 -18.83 5.27 -22.64
N LYS A 324 -20.13 5.06 -22.90
CA LYS A 324 -20.83 5.68 -24.05
C LYS A 324 -20.67 7.20 -24.06
N VAL A 325 -20.90 7.86 -22.92
CA VAL A 325 -20.81 9.31 -22.80
C VAL A 325 -19.37 9.79 -22.99
N ALA A 326 -18.40 9.14 -22.34
CA ALA A 326 -16.98 9.48 -22.47
C ALA A 326 -16.48 9.27 -23.91
N HIS A 327 -16.78 8.13 -24.53
CA HIS A 327 -16.41 7.83 -25.90
C HIS A 327 -16.97 8.86 -26.89
N ASN A 328 -18.24 9.24 -26.74
CA ASN A 328 -18.86 10.29 -27.56
C ASN A 328 -18.19 11.65 -27.40
N LEU A 329 -17.65 11.97 -26.21
CA LEU A 329 -16.84 13.18 -25.99
C LEU A 329 -15.49 13.06 -26.69
N PHE A 330 -14.81 11.91 -26.56
CA PHE A 330 -13.46 11.69 -27.09
C PHE A 330 -13.42 11.68 -28.63
N GLU A 331 -14.48 11.20 -29.27
CA GLU A 331 -14.64 11.18 -30.73
C GLU A 331 -15.05 12.55 -31.32
N LEU A 332 -15.20 13.60 -30.50
CA LEU A 332 -15.43 14.94 -31.04
C LEU A 332 -14.22 15.39 -31.87
N PRO A 333 -14.44 15.87 -33.11
CA PRO A 333 -13.36 16.35 -33.95
C PRO A 333 -12.75 17.63 -33.37
N ALA A 334 -11.61 18.06 -33.93
CA ALA A 334 -11.04 19.35 -33.58
C ALA A 334 -12.00 20.48 -33.98
N LEU A 335 -12.48 21.24 -33.00
CA LEU A 335 -13.47 22.32 -33.13
C LEU A 335 -12.95 23.58 -32.45
N SER A 336 -13.58 24.73 -32.71
CA SER A 336 -13.29 25.90 -31.88
C SER A 336 -13.69 25.63 -30.43
N ASN A 337 -13.00 26.24 -29.46
CA ASN A 337 -13.27 26.00 -28.04
C ASN A 337 -14.76 26.20 -27.69
N ARG A 338 -15.40 27.23 -28.26
CA ARG A 338 -16.84 27.49 -28.06
C ARG A 338 -17.72 26.38 -28.63
N GLU A 339 -17.48 25.95 -29.87
CA GLU A 339 -18.26 24.88 -30.50
C GLU A 339 -18.06 23.53 -29.80
N LEU A 340 -16.83 23.27 -29.33
CA LEU A 340 -16.53 22.06 -28.56
C LEU A 340 -17.28 22.08 -27.22
N ALA A 341 -17.26 23.22 -26.51
CA ALA A 341 -18.00 23.38 -25.26
C ALA A 341 -19.51 23.18 -25.44
N ASP A 342 -20.11 23.75 -26.50
CA ASP A 342 -21.53 23.59 -26.79
C ASP A 342 -21.90 22.13 -27.09
N LYS A 343 -21.07 21.42 -27.90
CA LYS A 343 -21.29 20.00 -28.19
C LYS A 343 -21.06 19.11 -26.96
N ALA A 344 -20.02 19.39 -26.18
CA ALA A 344 -19.74 18.67 -24.94
C ALA A 344 -20.88 18.85 -23.93
N GLU A 345 -21.43 20.07 -23.79
CA GLU A 345 -22.59 20.32 -22.93
C GLU A 345 -23.82 19.53 -23.39
N SER A 346 -24.05 19.44 -24.71
CA SER A 346 -25.15 18.63 -25.26
C SER A 346 -25.01 17.15 -24.91
N ILE A 347 -23.79 16.59 -24.98
CA ILE A 347 -23.52 15.20 -24.62
C ILE A 347 -23.67 15.00 -23.11
N LEU A 348 -23.11 15.92 -22.30
CA LEU A 348 -23.13 15.87 -20.84
C LEU A 348 -24.50 16.16 -20.24
N LYS A 349 -25.45 16.74 -20.99
CA LYS A 349 -26.81 17.04 -20.49
C LYS A 349 -27.56 15.78 -20.09
N ASN A 350 -27.39 14.71 -20.86
CA ASN A 350 -28.05 13.42 -20.66
C ASN A 350 -27.12 12.39 -19.99
N SER A 351 -26.08 12.85 -19.30
CA SER A 351 -25.16 11.96 -18.60
C SER A 351 -25.90 11.18 -17.50
N PRO A 352 -25.65 9.87 -17.34
CA PRO A 352 -26.24 9.05 -16.29
C PRO A 352 -25.84 9.53 -14.88
N ALA A 353 -26.64 9.15 -13.87
CA ALA A 353 -26.37 9.46 -12.47
C ALA A 353 -25.01 8.87 -12.02
N GLY A 354 -24.23 9.65 -11.28
CA GLY A 354 -22.86 9.31 -10.87
C GLY A 354 -21.77 9.86 -11.79
N PHE A 355 -22.13 10.44 -12.95
CA PHE A 355 -21.18 11.06 -13.90
C PHE A 355 -20.89 12.55 -13.58
N GLU A 356 -21.42 13.08 -12.49
CA GLU A 356 -21.43 14.51 -12.18
C GLU A 356 -20.04 15.08 -11.94
N ALA A 357 -19.16 14.32 -11.28
CA ALA A 357 -17.79 14.73 -11.02
C ALA A 357 -16.99 14.86 -12.32
N TYR A 358 -17.10 13.86 -13.22
CA TYR A 358 -16.46 13.92 -14.53
C TYR A 358 -17.02 15.06 -15.37
N LYS A 359 -18.35 15.22 -15.40
CA LYS A 359 -19.02 16.35 -16.03
C LYS A 359 -18.51 17.70 -15.53
N ALA A 360 -18.31 17.87 -14.22
CA ALA A 360 -17.76 19.10 -13.65
C ALA A 360 -16.30 19.30 -14.09
N GLY A 361 -15.49 18.25 -14.07
CA GLY A 361 -14.09 18.29 -14.52
C GLY A 361 -13.95 18.68 -16.00
N VAL A 362 -14.78 18.11 -16.89
CA VAL A 362 -14.78 18.47 -18.32
C VAL A 362 -15.15 19.95 -18.52
N LYS A 363 -16.17 20.44 -17.80
CA LYS A 363 -16.57 21.86 -17.87
C LYS A 363 -15.46 22.79 -17.39
N GLU A 364 -14.84 22.46 -16.26
CA GLU A 364 -13.72 23.23 -15.71
C GLU A 364 -12.54 23.23 -16.69
N TYR A 365 -12.19 22.05 -17.22
CA TYR A 365 -11.13 21.89 -18.20
C TYR A 365 -11.34 22.80 -19.42
N LEU A 366 -12.49 22.69 -20.10
CA LEU A 366 -12.82 23.48 -21.28
C LEU A 366 -12.85 25.00 -20.98
N SER A 367 -13.33 25.39 -19.79
CA SER A 367 -13.33 26.80 -19.38
C SER A 367 -11.94 27.38 -19.09
N SER A 368 -11.00 26.52 -18.68
CA SER A 368 -9.63 26.92 -18.33
C SER A 368 -8.72 27.09 -19.55
N ARG A 369 -9.09 26.47 -20.68
CA ARG A 369 -8.29 26.45 -21.91
C ARG A 369 -8.47 27.72 -22.75
N LYS A 370 -7.35 28.17 -23.32
CA LYS A 370 -7.28 29.36 -24.19
C LYS A 370 -6.92 29.00 -25.64
N GLU A 371 -6.72 27.72 -25.96
CA GLU A 371 -6.43 27.30 -27.33
C GLU A 371 -7.62 27.63 -28.26
N GLU A 372 -7.31 28.05 -29.50
CA GLU A 372 -8.34 28.38 -30.50
C GLU A 372 -9.08 27.14 -31.02
N ARG A 373 -8.42 25.98 -30.99
CA ARG A 373 -8.98 24.69 -31.40
C ARG A 373 -8.61 23.60 -30.41
N LEU A 374 -9.63 22.85 -30.00
CA LEU A 374 -9.49 21.70 -29.11
C LEU A 374 -10.22 20.50 -29.73
N SER A 375 -9.81 19.29 -29.38
CA SER A 375 -10.48 18.04 -29.80
C SER A 375 -11.00 17.24 -28.61
N GLY A 376 -11.91 16.31 -28.88
CA GLY A 376 -12.38 15.35 -27.88
C GLY A 376 -11.25 14.57 -27.22
N LYS A 377 -10.17 14.28 -27.95
CA LYS A 377 -8.99 13.57 -27.44
C LYS A 377 -8.23 14.31 -26.34
N GLU A 378 -8.43 15.61 -26.19
CA GLU A 378 -7.81 16.38 -25.10
C GLU A 378 -8.64 16.33 -23.81
N ILE A 379 -9.83 15.72 -23.87
CA ILE A 379 -10.73 15.49 -22.73
C ILE A 379 -10.49 14.08 -22.13
N GLU A 380 -9.90 13.16 -22.91
CA GLU A 380 -9.43 11.84 -22.45
C GLU A 380 -8.28 11.98 -21.43
#